data_AF-A0A1V6A6K9-F1
#
_entry.id   AF-A0A1V6A6K9-F1
#
_cell.length_a   1.000
_cell.length_b   1.000
_cell.length_c   1.000
_cell.angle_alpha   90.00
_cell.angle_beta   90.00
_cell.angle_gamma   90.00
#
_symmetry.space_group_name_H-M   'P 1'
#
loop_
_entity.id
_entity.type
_entity.pdbx_description
1 polymer ?
#
loop_
_entity_poly.entity_id
_entity_poly.type
_entity_poly.pdbx_seq_one_letter_code
_entity_poly.pdbx_strand_id
1 'polypeptide(L)' 'MVILQEIIHYIYLAMSGFFGLLLVRALFKRTTRTNLVYDIVYAYAVIPFLLRALRIR' A
#
# COMPACT_ATOMS: atom_id res chain seq x y z
N MET A 1 -10.78 -25.67 -4.74
CA MET A 1 -9.78 -24.84 -4.04
C MET A 1 -10.54 -23.94 -3.10
N VAL A 2 -10.18 -24.02 -1.82
CA VAL A 2 -11.06 -23.92 -0.65
C VAL A 2 -11.66 -22.51 -0.53
N ILE A 3 -12.98 -22.37 -0.32
CA ILE A 3 -13.70 -21.09 -0.10
C ILE A 3 -12.92 -20.14 0.84
N LEU A 4 -12.24 -20.72 1.83
CA LEU A 4 -11.33 -20.04 2.75
C LEU A 4 -10.20 -19.23 2.06
N GLN A 5 -9.60 -19.74 0.99
CA GLN A 5 -8.56 -19.03 0.25
C GLN A 5 -9.09 -17.78 -0.45
N GLU A 6 -10.32 -17.82 -0.99
CA GLU A 6 -10.94 -16.64 -1.59
C GLU A 6 -11.25 -15.58 -0.54
N ILE A 7 -11.78 -15.99 0.62
CA ILE A 7 -12.04 -15.08 1.75
C ILE A 7 -10.73 -14.41 2.20
N ILE A 8 -9.66 -15.18 2.37
CA ILE A 8 -8.34 -14.65 2.73
C ILE A 8 -7.86 -13.67 1.66
N HIS A 9 -8.04 -13.99 0.36
CA HIS A 9 -7.63 -13.12 -0.73
C HIS A 9 -8.37 -11.76 -0.71
N TYR A 10 -9.69 -11.76 -0.48
CA TYR A 10 -10.47 -10.52 -0.37
C TYR A 10 -10.09 -9.69 0.85
N ILE A 11 -9.88 -10.33 2.01
CA ILE A 11 -9.41 -9.63 3.22
C ILE A 11 -8.04 -9.01 2.97
N TYR A 12 -7.14 -9.77 2.33
CA TYR A 12 -5.79 -9.30 2.03
C TYR A 12 -5.80 -8.10 1.06
N LEU A 13 -6.69 -8.12 0.06
CA LEU A 13 -6.90 -7.00 -0.85
C LEU A 13 -7.42 -5.76 -0.11
N ALA A 14 -8.43 -5.94 0.75
CA ALA A 14 -9.00 -4.86 1.56
C ALA A 14 -7.96 -4.23 2.49
N MET A 15 -7.16 -5.06 3.17
CA MET A 15 -6.05 -4.61 4.02
C MET A 15 -5.00 -3.86 3.20
N SER A 16 -4.60 -4.40 2.05
CA SER A 16 -3.60 -3.77 1.19
C SER A 16 -4.06 -2.38 0.71
N GLY A 17 -5.32 -2.23 0.33
CA GLY A 17 -5.90 -0.94 -0.05
C GLY A 17 -5.96 0.04 1.13
N PHE A 18 -6.42 -0.44 2.29
CA PHE A 18 -6.51 0.39 3.50
C PHE A 18 -5.15 0.91 3.97
N PHE A 19 -4.15 0.03 4.07
CA PHE A 19 -2.80 0.42 4.47
C PHE A 19 -2.11 1.27 3.40
N GLY A 20 -2.31 0.98 2.12
CA GLY A 20 -1.82 1.80 1.02
C GLY A 20 -2.34 3.25 1.11
N LEU A 21 -3.64 3.43 1.32
CA LEU A 21 -4.25 4.77 1.49
C LEU A 21 -3.69 5.51 2.72
N LEU A 22 -3.53 4.82 3.85
CA LEU A 22 -2.93 5.40 5.06
C LEU A 22 -1.48 5.86 4.81
N LEU A 23 -0.68 5.04 4.13
CA LEU A 23 0.71 5.34 3.77
C LEU A 23 0.80 6.55 2.85
N VAL A 24 -0.04 6.60 1.81
CA VAL A 24 -0.11 7.76 0.90
C VAL A 24 -0.50 9.01 1.67
N ARG A 25 -1.51 8.93 2.54
CA ARG A 25 -1.95 10.08 3.34
C ARG A 25 -0.86 10.56 4.30
N ALA A 26 -0.13 9.64 4.92
CA ALA A 26 0.99 9.94 5.80
C ALA A 26 2.17 10.56 5.03
N LEU A 27 2.42 10.09 3.81
CA LEU A 27 3.46 10.63 2.91
C LEU A 27 3.22 12.11 2.61
N PHE A 28 1.99 12.46 2.22
CA PHE A 28 1.62 13.85 1.87
C PHE A 28 1.46 14.77 3.09
N LYS A 29 1.21 14.25 4.30
CA LYS A 29 1.06 15.06 5.52
C LYS A 29 2.35 15.21 6.34
N ARG A 30 3.50 14.71 5.88
CA ARG A 30 4.71 14.74 6.73
C ARG A 30 5.27 16.16 6.87
N THR A 31 5.71 16.50 8.07
CA THR A 31 6.33 17.80 8.41
C THR A 31 7.86 17.73 8.52
N THR A 32 8.41 16.52 8.60
CA THR A 32 9.83 16.26 8.82
C THR A 32 10.42 15.39 7.70
N ARG A 33 11.74 15.51 7.45
CA ARG A 33 12.47 14.73 6.43
C ARG A 33 11.90 14.84 5.00
N THR A 34 11.51 16.03 4.55
CA THR A 34 10.93 16.34 3.22
C THR A 34 11.92 16.24 2.04
N ASN A 35 13.09 15.64 2.23
CA ASN A 35 14.08 15.50 1.17
C ASN A 35 13.65 14.48 0.11
N LEU A 36 14.05 14.71 -1.14
CA LEU A 36 13.77 13.86 -2.30
C LEU A 36 14.12 12.38 -2.09
N VAL A 37 15.23 12.10 -1.40
CA VAL A 37 15.64 10.72 -1.07
C VAL A 37 14.59 10.01 -0.23
N TYR A 38 13.99 10.70 0.75
CA TYR A 38 12.93 10.13 1.56
C TYR A 38 11.65 9.94 0.76
N ASP A 39 11.33 10.83 -0.18
CA ASP A 39 10.17 10.64 -1.08
C ASP A 39 10.32 9.38 -1.92
N ILE A 40 11.51 9.12 -2.47
CA ILE A 40 11.79 7.92 -3.24
C ILE A 40 11.63 6.67 -2.36
N VAL A 41 12.24 6.65 -1.17
CA VAL A 41 12.14 5.51 -0.25
C VAL A 41 10.69 5.24 0.16
N TYR A 42 9.92 6.30 0.45
CA TYR A 42 8.51 6.16 0.75
C TYR A 42 7.71 5.69 -0.48
N ALA A 43 7.98 6.20 -1.67
CA ALA A 43 7.33 5.73 -2.89
C ALA A 43 7.58 4.24 -3.10
N TYR A 44 8.82 3.76 -2.92
CA TYR A 44 9.15 2.32 -2.93
C TYR A 44 8.37 1.52 -1.89
N ALA A 45 8.10 2.09 -0.72
CA ALA A 45 7.28 1.43 0.31
C ALA A 45 5.79 1.37 -0.07
N VAL A 46 5.26 2.35 -0.83
CA VAL A 46 3.85 2.39 -1.25
C VAL A 46 3.58 1.58 -2.52
N ILE A 47 4.53 1.51 -3.46
CA ILE A 47 4.43 0.77 -4.73
C ILE A 47 3.84 -0.64 -4.57
N PRO A 48 4.30 -1.52 -3.65
CA PRO A 48 3.73 -2.87 -3.53
C PRO A 48 2.25 -2.88 -3.12
N PHE A 49 1.80 -1.89 -2.35
CA PHE A 49 0.38 -1.74 -1.99
C PHE A 49 -0.46 -1.24 -3.17
N LEU A 50 0.09 -0.30 -3.95
CA LEU A 50 -0.50 0.19 -5.20
C LEU A 50 -0.64 -0.94 -6.23
N LEU A 51 0.42 -1.71 -6.47
CA LEU A 51 0.41 -2.85 -7.39
C LEU A 51 -0.64 -3.89 -6.98
N ARG A 52 -0.72 -4.20 -5.68
CA ARG A 52 -1.75 -5.10 -5.15
C ARG A 52 -3.17 -4.55 -5.28
N ALA A 53 -3.38 -3.26 -4.99
CA ALA A 53 -4.69 -2.62 -5.14
C ALA A 53 -5.16 -2.60 -6.61
N LEU A 54 -4.24 -2.37 -7.54
CA LEU A 54 -4.50 -2.41 -8.99
C LEU A 54 -4.67 -3.85 -9.53
N ARG A 55 -4.52 -4.88 -8.68
CA ARG A 55 -4.52 -6.31 -9.06
C ARG A 55 -3.50 -6.64 -10.16
N ILE A 56 -2.44 -5.84 -10.26
CA ILE A 56 -1.32 -6.11 -11.17
C ILE A 56 -0.50 -7.22 -10.53
N ARG A 57 -0.31 -8.32 -11.26
CA ARG A 57 0.45 -9.50 -10.82
C ARG A 57 1.94 -9.27 -10.94
#